data_AF-U6DGX1-F1
#
_entry.id   AF-U6DGX1-F1
#
_cell.length_a   1.000
_cell.length_b   1.000
_cell.length_c   1.000
_cell.angle_alpha   90.00
_cell.angle_beta   90.00
_cell.angle_gamma   90.00
#
_symmetry.space_group_name_H-M   'P 1'
#
loop_
_entity.id
_entity.type
_entity.pdbx_description
1 polymer ?
#
loop_
_entity_poly.entity_id
_entity_poly.type
_entity_poly.pdbx_seq_one_letter_code
_entity_poly.pdbx_strand_id
1 'polypeptide(L)'
;NTVIFYGADSEQADIARMLYKDTCHELDELQLCKNCFYLSNARPDNWFCYPCIPNHELVWAKMKGFGFWPAKVLQKEDNQVDVRFFGHHHQRAWIPSENIQDITVNVHRLHVKRSMGWKRACDELELHQRFLREGRFWKSKNEDRGEEEAESSISSTSNEQLKVTQEPRSKKGRRNQGVEPKKEEPEPETEAVSSSQEIPTMPQPIEKVSVSTQTKKLSASSPRMLHRSTQTSGDGLCQSVCHDKYTKIFNDFKDRMKSDHKRETERVVREALEKLRSEMEEEK
;
A
#
# COMPACT_ATOMS: atom_id res chain seq x y z
N ASN A 1 -21.43 -3.48 -19.73
CA ASN A 1 -20.75 -3.85 -20.99
C ASN A 1 -20.11 -5.23 -20.92
N THR A 2 -19.05 -5.48 -20.14
CA THR A 2 -18.34 -6.77 -20.09
C THR A 2 -19.27 -7.99 -19.90
N VAL A 3 -20.16 -7.92 -18.90
CA VAL A 3 -21.19 -8.96 -18.62
C VAL A 3 -22.11 -9.24 -19.81
N ILE A 4 -22.47 -8.22 -20.60
CA ILE A 4 -23.36 -8.35 -21.75
C ILE A 4 -22.63 -8.98 -22.95
N PHE A 5 -21.34 -8.67 -23.13
CA PHE A 5 -20.56 -9.14 -24.27
C PHE A 5 -19.98 -10.56 -24.06
N TYR A 6 -19.48 -10.86 -22.86
CA TYR A 6 -18.85 -12.16 -22.55
C TYR A 6 -19.79 -13.14 -21.83
N GLY A 7 -20.98 -12.71 -21.41
CA GLY A 7 -21.89 -13.50 -20.59
C GLY A 7 -21.60 -13.39 -19.09
N ALA A 8 -22.62 -13.62 -18.25
CA ALA A 8 -22.55 -13.38 -16.81
C ALA A 8 -21.58 -14.32 -16.06
N ASP A 9 -21.44 -15.56 -16.52
CA ASP A 9 -20.64 -16.61 -15.88
C ASP A 9 -19.22 -16.74 -16.48
N SER A 10 -18.78 -15.73 -17.24
CA SER A 10 -17.44 -15.69 -17.85
C SER A 10 -16.36 -15.21 -16.88
N GLU A 11 -15.13 -15.68 -17.07
CA GLU A 11 -13.96 -15.20 -16.31
C GLU A 11 -13.75 -13.68 -16.48
N GLN A 12 -14.04 -13.14 -17.67
CA GLN A 12 -14.00 -11.70 -17.94
C GLN A 12 -15.03 -10.94 -17.09
N ALA A 13 -16.21 -11.51 -16.86
CA ALA A 13 -17.22 -10.93 -15.98
C ALA A 13 -16.79 -11.00 -14.51
N ASP A 14 -16.11 -12.06 -14.06
CA ASP A 14 -15.55 -12.13 -12.70
C ASP A 14 -14.43 -11.11 -12.46
N ILE A 15 -13.51 -10.96 -13.41
CA ILE A 15 -12.45 -9.95 -13.34
C ILE A 15 -13.07 -8.54 -13.31
N ALA A 16 -14.08 -8.27 -14.16
CA ALA A 16 -14.77 -6.99 -14.16
C ALA A 16 -15.57 -6.74 -12.87
N ARG A 17 -16.18 -7.77 -12.26
CA ARG A 17 -16.82 -7.70 -10.95
C ARG A 17 -15.81 -7.35 -9.85
N MET A 18 -14.61 -7.92 -9.87
CA MET A 18 -13.56 -7.58 -8.90
C MET A 18 -13.08 -6.14 -9.09
N LEU A 19 -12.74 -5.74 -10.32
CA LEU A 19 -12.31 -4.37 -10.63
C LEU A 19 -13.35 -3.32 -10.21
N TYR A 20 -14.63 -3.60 -10.40
CA TYR A 20 -15.71 -2.72 -9.94
C TYR A 20 -15.79 -2.64 -8.42
N LYS A 21 -15.66 -3.76 -7.70
CA LYS A 21 -15.61 -3.80 -6.22
C LYS A 21 -14.43 -3.01 -5.68
N ASP A 22 -13.23 -3.20 -6.25
CA ASP A 22 -12.03 -2.47 -5.84
C ASP A 22 -12.18 -0.96 -6.10
N THR A 23 -12.77 -0.58 -7.24
CA THR A 23 -13.07 0.83 -7.55
C THR A 23 -14.07 1.44 -6.56
N CYS A 24 -15.13 0.70 -6.18
CA CYS A 24 -16.06 1.15 -5.15
C CYS A 24 -15.37 1.30 -3.80
N HIS A 25 -14.49 0.37 -3.42
CA HIS A 25 -13.72 0.44 -2.17
C HIS A 25 -12.86 1.70 -2.07
N GLU A 26 -12.17 2.09 -3.15
CA GLU A 26 -11.38 3.33 -3.17
C GLU A 26 -12.28 4.58 -3.06
N LEU A 27 -13.50 4.55 -3.61
CA LEU A 27 -14.48 5.63 -3.44
C LEU A 27 -15.01 5.70 -2.00
N ASP A 28 -15.25 4.56 -1.36
CA ASP A 28 -15.67 4.47 0.05
C ASP A 28 -14.58 5.04 0.97
N GLU A 29 -13.30 4.70 0.75
CA GLU A 29 -12.16 5.29 1.48
C GLU A 29 -12.06 6.81 1.29
N LEU A 30 -12.31 7.30 0.08
CA LEU A 30 -12.34 8.73 -0.22
C LEU A 30 -13.48 9.46 0.51
N GLN A 31 -14.65 8.82 0.65
CA GLN A 31 -15.76 9.40 1.44
C GLN A 31 -15.50 9.35 2.94
N LEU A 32 -14.89 8.27 3.46
CA LEU A 32 -14.57 8.13 4.88
C LEU A 32 -13.62 9.22 5.38
N CYS A 33 -12.50 9.46 4.68
CA CYS A 33 -11.65 10.61 4.97
C CYS A 33 -10.75 10.96 3.79
N LYS A 34 -11.10 12.05 3.09
CA LYS A 34 -10.35 12.59 1.93
C LYS A 34 -8.86 12.80 2.23
N ASN A 35 -8.52 13.27 3.43
CA ASN A 35 -7.13 13.52 3.81
C ASN A 35 -6.36 12.21 4.04
N CYS A 36 -6.95 11.22 4.72
CA CYS A 36 -6.35 9.89 4.84
C CYS A 36 -6.22 9.20 3.48
N PHE A 37 -7.22 9.33 2.60
CA PHE A 37 -7.15 8.79 1.24
C PHE A 37 -5.99 9.41 0.45
N TYR A 38 -5.88 10.75 0.44
CA TYR A 38 -4.78 11.46 -0.22
C TYR A 38 -3.42 11.03 0.35
N LEU A 39 -3.23 11.08 1.67
CA LEU A 39 -1.96 10.78 2.32
C LEU A 39 -1.55 9.30 2.16
N SER A 40 -2.52 8.37 2.18
CA SER A 40 -2.31 6.93 1.95
C SER A 40 -1.86 6.61 0.51
N ASN A 41 -2.26 7.43 -0.45
CA ASN A 41 -1.89 7.31 -1.87
C ASN A 41 -0.59 8.05 -2.20
N ALA A 42 -0.46 9.33 -1.79
CA ALA A 42 0.70 10.16 -2.06
C ALA A 42 1.95 9.78 -1.25
N ARG A 43 1.75 9.22 -0.05
CA ARG A 43 2.80 8.73 0.87
C ARG A 43 4.03 9.64 1.04
N PRO A 44 3.85 10.94 1.40
CA PRO A 44 4.98 11.75 1.88
C PRO A 44 5.60 11.17 3.17
N ASP A 45 6.77 11.68 3.55
CA ASP A 45 7.39 11.29 4.81
C ASP A 45 6.46 11.57 6.00
N ASN A 46 6.30 10.55 6.86
CA ASN A 46 5.37 10.56 7.98
C ASN A 46 3.90 10.84 7.58
N TRP A 47 3.47 10.40 6.38
CA TRP A 47 2.10 10.63 5.88
C TRP A 47 1.00 10.28 6.88
N PHE A 48 1.16 9.21 7.66
CA PHE A 48 0.17 8.79 8.66
C PHE A 48 0.21 9.63 9.95
N CYS A 49 1.27 10.43 10.17
CA CYS A 49 1.37 11.32 11.33
C CYS A 49 0.62 12.64 11.15
N TYR A 50 0.26 13.04 9.93
CA TYR A 50 -0.50 14.28 9.75
C TYR A 50 -1.93 14.16 10.31
N PRO A 51 -2.44 15.21 11.00
CA PRO A 51 -3.80 15.27 11.50
C PRO A 51 -4.81 15.48 10.37
N CYS A 52 -6.07 15.17 10.66
CA CYS A 52 -7.21 15.35 9.78
C CYS A 52 -8.22 16.29 10.45
N ILE A 53 -9.20 16.80 9.70
CA ILE A 53 -10.27 17.62 10.26
C ILE A 53 -11.61 16.95 9.87
N PRO A 54 -12.42 16.47 10.84
CA PRO A 54 -12.12 16.37 12.28
C PRO A 54 -10.96 15.41 12.58
N ASN A 55 -10.39 15.53 13.79
CA ASN A 55 -9.34 14.62 14.25
C ASN A 55 -9.90 13.20 14.44
N HIS A 56 -9.19 12.20 13.93
CA HIS A 56 -9.51 10.80 14.22
C HIS A 56 -9.28 10.47 15.69
N GLU A 57 -10.21 9.75 16.29
CA GLU A 57 -10.04 9.19 17.63
C GLU A 57 -8.88 8.17 17.63
N LEU A 58 -8.06 8.22 18.68
CA LEU A 58 -6.92 7.32 18.86
C LEU A 58 -7.31 6.26 19.89
N VAL A 59 -6.97 5.01 19.62
CA VAL A 59 -7.31 3.86 20.48
C VAL A 59 -6.19 2.83 20.53
N TRP A 60 -6.17 2.05 21.61
CA TRP A 60 -5.49 0.76 21.64
C TRP A 60 -6.48 -0.31 21.19
N ALA A 61 -6.23 -0.95 20.06
CA ALA A 61 -7.09 -1.98 19.49
C ALA A 61 -6.38 -3.33 19.47
N LYS A 62 -7.13 -4.42 19.73
CA LYS A 62 -6.58 -5.78 19.80
C LYS A 62 -7.23 -6.71 18.77
N MET A 63 -6.43 -7.22 17.85
CA MET A 63 -6.83 -8.30 16.93
C MET A 63 -6.71 -9.68 17.60
N LYS A 64 -7.57 -10.63 17.21
CA LYS A 64 -7.50 -12.02 17.67
C LYS A 64 -6.13 -12.64 17.33
N GLY A 65 -5.44 -13.17 18.34
CA GLY A 65 -4.09 -13.73 18.20
C GLY A 65 -2.94 -12.72 18.37
N PHE A 66 -3.26 -11.43 18.53
CA PHE A 66 -2.28 -10.35 18.74
C PHE A 66 -2.52 -9.65 20.09
N GLY A 67 -1.53 -8.86 20.52
CA GLY A 67 -1.69 -7.92 21.63
C GLY A 67 -2.40 -6.63 21.19
N PHE A 68 -2.48 -5.65 22.10
CA PHE A 68 -2.95 -4.31 21.75
C PHE A 68 -1.92 -3.54 20.89
N TRP A 69 -2.40 -2.89 19.85
CA TRP A 69 -1.64 -1.98 18.98
C TRP A 69 -2.34 -0.63 18.90
N PRO A 70 -1.61 0.48 18.71
CA PRO A 70 -2.23 1.78 18.57
C PRO A 70 -2.86 1.91 17.17
N ALA A 71 -4.00 2.57 17.08
CA ALA A 71 -4.74 2.78 15.83
C ALA A 71 -5.52 4.10 15.81
N LYS A 72 -5.84 4.58 14.60
CA LYS A 72 -6.84 5.62 14.35
C LYS A 72 -8.20 4.98 14.05
N VAL A 73 -9.26 5.50 14.64
CA VAL A 73 -10.63 5.13 14.29
C VAL A 73 -11.05 5.84 13.00
N LEU A 74 -11.55 5.08 12.02
CA LEU A 74 -12.13 5.61 10.79
C LEU A 74 -13.64 5.78 10.92
N GLN A 75 -14.33 4.76 11.44
CA GLN A 75 -15.78 4.73 11.67
C GLN A 75 -16.14 3.78 12.81
N LYS A 76 -17.35 3.92 13.35
CA LYS A 76 -17.89 3.12 14.47
C LYS A 76 -19.27 2.59 14.10
N GLU A 77 -19.50 1.32 14.42
CA GLU A 77 -20.81 0.67 14.49
C GLU A 77 -21.04 0.20 15.93
N ASP A 78 -22.26 -0.20 16.29
CA ASP A 78 -22.64 -0.51 17.69
C ASP A 78 -21.72 -1.56 18.34
N ASN A 79 -21.34 -2.60 17.59
CA ASN A 79 -20.58 -3.75 18.09
C ASN A 79 -19.11 -3.79 17.63
N GLN A 80 -18.70 -2.91 16.71
CA GLN A 80 -17.37 -2.95 16.12
C GLN A 80 -16.87 -1.57 15.64
N VAL A 81 -15.55 -1.41 15.66
CA VAL A 81 -14.86 -0.17 15.30
C VAL A 81 -13.90 -0.48 14.14
N ASP A 82 -14.02 0.27 13.06
CA ASP A 82 -13.09 0.21 11.92
C ASP A 82 -11.87 1.06 12.27
N VAL A 83 -10.72 0.41 12.39
CA VAL A 83 -9.47 1.07 12.76
C VAL A 83 -8.39 0.85 11.73
N ARG A 84 -7.52 1.85 11.60
CA ARG A 84 -6.27 1.76 10.85
C ARG A 84 -5.09 1.87 11.81
N PHE A 85 -4.33 0.79 11.93
CA PHE A 85 -3.22 0.66 12.86
C PHE A 85 -2.03 1.56 12.46
N PHE A 86 -1.28 2.02 13.45
CA PHE A 86 0.06 2.58 13.25
C PHE A 86 1.09 1.46 12.98
N GLY A 87 2.25 1.83 12.46
CA GLY A 87 3.35 0.95 12.12
C GLY A 87 3.35 0.53 10.65
N HIS A 88 4.46 -0.08 10.22
CA HIS A 88 4.88 -0.29 8.82
C HIS A 88 3.82 -0.70 7.79
N HIS A 89 2.82 -1.49 8.17
CA HIS A 89 1.81 -2.01 7.24
C HIS A 89 0.52 -1.18 7.16
N HIS A 90 0.30 -0.25 8.12
CA HIS A 90 -0.91 0.56 8.28
C HIS A 90 -2.21 -0.24 8.06
N GLN A 91 -2.27 -1.43 8.67
CA GLN A 91 -3.33 -2.41 8.46
C GLN A 91 -4.68 -1.85 8.88
N ARG A 92 -5.72 -2.21 8.14
CA ARG A 92 -7.11 -1.87 8.47
C ARG A 92 -7.86 -3.10 8.92
N ALA A 93 -8.67 -2.97 9.96
CA ALA A 93 -9.53 -4.04 10.45
C ALA A 93 -10.74 -3.49 11.21
N TRP A 94 -11.86 -4.21 11.10
CA TRP A 94 -12.96 -4.12 12.06
C TRP A 94 -12.57 -4.87 13.34
N ILE A 95 -12.68 -4.18 14.47
CA ILE A 95 -12.31 -4.67 15.80
C ILE A 95 -13.56 -4.62 16.69
N PRO A 96 -13.97 -5.73 17.33
CA PRO A 96 -15.11 -5.72 18.25
C PRO A 96 -14.91 -4.70 19.39
N SER A 97 -15.97 -4.00 19.77
CA SER A 97 -15.90 -2.88 20.72
C SER A 97 -15.29 -3.25 22.08
N GLU A 98 -15.44 -4.51 22.53
CA GLU A 98 -14.81 -5.01 23.77
C GLU A 98 -13.28 -5.19 23.69
N ASN A 99 -12.72 -5.17 22.47
CA ASN A 99 -11.27 -5.25 22.21
C ASN A 99 -10.65 -3.86 21.91
N ILE A 100 -11.39 -2.79 22.16
CA ILE A 100 -10.93 -1.39 22.14
C ILE A 100 -10.64 -0.91 23.57
N GLN A 101 -9.60 -0.10 23.72
CA GLN A 101 -9.24 0.60 24.95
C GLN A 101 -8.85 2.04 24.61
N ASP A 102 -9.18 2.98 25.49
CA ASP A 102 -8.86 4.41 25.32
C ASP A 102 -7.33 4.63 25.26
N ILE A 103 -6.87 5.54 24.38
CA ILE A 103 -5.43 5.79 24.16
C ILE A 103 -4.67 6.22 25.43
N THR A 104 -5.35 6.83 26.39
CA THR A 104 -4.79 7.28 27.67
C THR A 104 -4.53 6.13 28.66
N VAL A 105 -5.04 4.92 28.40
CA VAL A 105 -4.81 3.76 29.24
C VAL A 105 -3.32 3.43 29.29
N ASN A 106 -2.79 3.30 30.50
CA ASN A 106 -1.37 2.98 30.70
C ASN A 106 -0.99 1.65 30.05
N VAL A 107 -0.09 1.72 29.06
CA VAL A 107 0.33 0.62 28.19
C VAL A 107 0.92 -0.58 28.95
N HIS A 108 1.45 -0.38 30.17
CA HIS A 108 1.96 -1.48 31.00
C HIS A 108 0.86 -2.39 31.55
N ARG A 109 -0.40 -1.92 31.58
CA ARG A 109 -1.59 -2.71 31.96
C ARG A 109 -2.17 -3.52 30.79
N LEU A 110 -1.77 -3.22 29.55
CA LEU A 110 -2.28 -3.88 28.35
C LEU A 110 -1.44 -5.11 27.98
N HIS A 111 -2.10 -6.15 27.47
CA HIS A 111 -1.40 -7.31 26.92
C HIS A 111 -0.77 -6.95 25.55
N VAL A 112 0.52 -6.61 25.56
CA VAL A 112 1.28 -6.17 24.37
C VAL A 112 2.53 -7.01 24.14
N LYS A 113 2.78 -7.39 22.89
CA LYS A 113 4.05 -8.00 22.47
C LYS A 113 4.98 -6.87 21.99
N ARG A 114 5.97 -6.49 22.81
CA ARG A 114 6.91 -5.37 22.58
C ARG A 114 7.96 -5.66 21.48
N SER A 115 7.50 -6.09 20.31
CA SER A 115 8.33 -6.29 19.12
C SER A 115 8.86 -4.96 18.58
N MET A 116 9.88 -5.00 17.71
CA MET A 116 10.39 -3.78 17.07
C MET A 116 9.35 -3.08 16.20
N GLY A 117 8.46 -3.84 15.55
CA GLY A 117 7.33 -3.27 14.80
C GLY A 117 6.32 -2.55 15.71
N TRP A 118 6.06 -3.09 16.90
CA TRP A 118 5.17 -2.47 17.90
C TRP A 118 5.77 -1.19 18.48
N LYS A 119 7.08 -1.18 18.77
CA LYS A 119 7.79 0.04 19.21
C LYS A 119 7.67 1.15 18.16
N ARG A 120 7.99 0.85 16.89
CA ARG A 120 7.84 1.80 15.78
C ARG A 120 6.41 2.34 15.61
N ALA A 121 5.38 1.51 15.85
CA ALA A 121 3.99 1.97 15.83
C ALA A 121 3.67 2.95 16.99
N CYS A 122 4.29 2.77 18.15
CA CYS A 122 4.18 3.72 19.28
C CYS A 122 4.96 5.01 19.02
N ASP A 123 6.15 4.91 18.41
CA ASP A 123 6.96 6.07 18.01
C ASP A 123 6.21 6.94 16.96
N GLU A 124 5.57 6.29 15.98
CA GLU A 124 4.71 6.95 14.98
C GLU A 124 3.45 7.58 15.61
N LEU A 125 2.84 6.92 16.60
CA LEU A 125 1.73 7.48 17.39
C LEU A 125 2.14 8.75 18.14
N GLU A 126 3.27 8.75 18.84
CA GLU A 126 3.74 9.95 19.58
C GLU A 126 4.07 11.08 18.60
N LEU A 127 4.65 10.78 17.44
CA LEU A 127 4.89 11.77 16.39
C LEU A 127 3.56 12.35 15.83
N HIS A 128 2.54 11.51 15.66
CA HIS A 128 1.20 11.97 15.29
C HIS A 128 0.56 12.88 16.36
N GLN A 129 0.64 12.49 17.64
CA GLN A 129 0.16 13.29 18.76
C GLN A 129 0.93 14.61 18.88
N ARG A 130 2.22 14.62 18.56
CA ARG A 130 3.02 15.83 18.46
C ARG A 130 2.54 16.74 17.32
N PHE A 131 2.25 16.21 16.13
CA PHE A 131 1.73 17.01 15.01
C PHE A 131 0.33 17.58 15.31
N LEU A 132 -0.51 16.83 16.05
CA LEU A 132 -1.79 17.32 16.59
C LEU A 132 -1.58 18.51 17.53
N ARG A 133 -0.64 18.43 18.48
CA ARG A 133 -0.31 19.52 19.43
C ARG A 133 0.34 20.73 18.75
N GLU A 134 1.14 20.51 17.70
CA GLU A 134 1.77 21.58 16.90
C GLU A 134 0.82 22.22 15.88
N GLY A 135 -0.38 21.67 15.64
CA GLY A 135 -1.27 22.11 14.56
C GLY A 135 -0.67 21.90 13.16
N ARG A 136 0.23 20.91 13.01
CA ARG A 136 0.99 20.67 11.78
C ARG A 136 0.16 19.86 10.77
N PHE A 137 -0.73 20.52 10.05
CA PHE A 137 -1.47 19.92 8.93
C PHE A 137 -0.59 19.72 7.69
N TRP A 138 -0.96 18.75 6.85
CA TRP A 138 -0.35 18.60 5.52
C TRP A 138 -0.85 19.73 4.62
N LYS A 139 0.08 20.50 4.03
CA LYS A 139 -0.23 21.49 2.98
C LYS A 139 0.22 20.95 1.63
N SER A 140 -0.68 21.00 0.64
CA SER A 140 -0.30 20.69 -0.75
C SER A 140 0.38 21.90 -1.38
N LYS A 141 1.44 21.67 -2.17
CA LYS A 141 2.27 22.72 -2.82
C LYS A 141 1.51 23.61 -3.83
N ASN A 142 0.21 23.42 -4.00
CA ASN A 142 -0.65 24.19 -4.90
C ASN A 142 -1.36 25.39 -4.23
N GLU A 143 -1.49 25.43 -2.90
CA GLU A 143 -2.21 26.53 -2.22
C GLU A 143 -1.38 27.83 -2.13
N ASP A 144 -0.04 27.72 -2.06
CA ASP A 144 0.91 28.85 -2.00
C ASP A 144 0.89 29.79 -3.22
N ARG A 145 0.17 29.46 -4.30
CA ARG A 145 0.06 30.29 -5.51
C ARG A 145 -1.20 31.16 -5.56
N GLY A 146 -2.04 31.12 -4.52
CA GLY A 146 -3.35 31.80 -4.51
C GLY A 146 -3.42 33.10 -3.71
N GLU A 147 -2.53 33.32 -2.74
CA GLU A 147 -2.76 34.33 -1.68
C GLU A 147 -1.81 35.55 -1.74
N GLU A 148 -0.63 35.46 -2.39
CA GLU A 148 0.35 36.55 -2.37
C GLU A 148 0.01 37.78 -3.26
N GLU A 149 -0.83 37.64 -4.29
CA GLU A 149 -1.12 38.76 -5.21
C GLU A 149 -2.25 39.70 -4.74
N ALA A 150 -3.02 39.34 -3.71
CA ALA A 150 -4.21 40.10 -3.29
C ALA A 150 -3.91 41.27 -2.34
N GLU A 151 -2.85 41.22 -1.53
CA GLU A 151 -2.61 42.22 -0.46
C GLU A 151 -1.62 43.35 -0.82
N SER A 152 -0.94 43.30 -1.97
CA SER A 152 0.05 44.33 -2.35
C SER A 152 -0.56 45.66 -2.83
N SER A 153 -1.89 45.75 -2.96
CA SER A 153 -2.58 46.86 -3.65
C SER A 153 -3.37 47.83 -2.76
N ILE A 154 -2.86 48.17 -1.56
CA ILE A 154 -3.23 49.43 -0.87
C ILE A 154 -2.10 50.01 0.00
N SER A 155 -1.32 50.95 -0.55
CA SER A 155 -0.89 52.18 0.15
C SER A 155 -0.09 53.09 -0.79
N SER A 156 -0.70 54.20 -1.20
CA SER A 156 -0.02 55.29 -1.89
C SER A 156 0.39 56.38 -0.90
N THR A 157 1.63 56.87 -0.96
CA THR A 157 1.97 58.30 -0.84
C THR A 157 3.42 58.55 -1.28
N SER A 158 3.59 59.56 -2.14
CA SER A 158 4.69 60.54 -2.30
C SER A 158 6.07 60.26 -1.66
N ASN A 159 7.22 60.59 -2.26
CA ASN A 159 7.50 61.81 -3.05
C ASN A 159 8.81 61.69 -3.90
N GLU A 160 9.10 62.69 -4.73
CA GLU A 160 10.31 62.77 -5.58
C GLU A 160 11.66 62.75 -4.81
N GLN A 161 12.73 62.16 -5.38
CA GLN A 161 13.82 62.91 -6.06
C GLN A 161 14.95 62.02 -6.62
N LEU A 162 15.81 62.64 -7.45
CA LEU A 162 16.80 62.02 -8.36
C LEU A 162 18.23 61.94 -7.79
N LYS A 163 19.05 61.13 -8.50
CA LYS A 163 20.51 61.27 -8.81
C LYS A 163 21.59 60.49 -8.03
N VAL A 164 22.43 59.82 -8.85
CA VAL A 164 23.92 59.78 -8.85
C VAL A 164 24.60 58.88 -7.79
N THR A 165 25.15 57.70 -8.13
CA THR A 165 26.40 57.32 -8.87
C THR A 165 27.54 56.94 -7.91
N GLN A 166 28.29 55.89 -8.26
CA GLN A 166 29.70 55.53 -7.90
C GLN A 166 29.92 54.21 -7.11
N GLU A 167 30.39 53.20 -7.86
CA GLU A 167 31.49 52.30 -7.48
C GLU A 167 32.85 53.07 -7.45
N PRO A 168 34.04 52.51 -7.07
CA PRO A 168 34.36 51.10 -6.72
C PRO A 168 35.33 50.84 -5.52
N ARG A 169 35.49 49.55 -5.17
CA ARG A 169 36.72 48.82 -4.72
C ARG A 169 37.51 49.25 -3.45
N SER A 170 37.89 48.23 -2.66
CA SER A 170 39.31 47.90 -2.38
C SER A 170 39.55 46.48 -1.84
N LYS A 171 40.80 45.97 -1.98
CA LYS A 171 41.22 44.56 -1.79
C LYS A 171 42.11 44.34 -0.56
N LYS A 172 42.01 43.15 0.07
CA LYS A 172 43.09 42.15 0.40
C LYS A 172 42.58 41.24 1.54
N GLY A 173 42.52 39.90 1.37
CA GLY A 173 43.64 38.95 1.52
C GLY A 173 43.30 37.98 2.70
N ARG A 174 43.82 36.76 2.88
CA ARG A 174 44.89 36.01 2.19
C ARG A 174 44.81 34.49 2.59
N ARG A 175 44.63 33.61 1.59
CA ARG A 175 45.38 32.35 1.30
C ARG A 175 45.28 31.08 2.21
N ASN A 176 44.83 29.97 1.57
CA ASN A 176 45.21 28.52 1.67
C ASN A 176 45.18 27.81 3.05
N GLN A 177 45.08 26.49 3.20
CA GLN A 177 44.90 25.29 2.34
C GLN A 177 44.14 24.27 3.25
N GLY A 178 43.19 23.44 2.80
CA GLY A 178 43.39 22.22 2.01
C GLY A 178 43.78 21.01 2.89
N VAL A 179 42.98 19.93 2.90
CA VAL A 179 43.29 18.50 3.19
C VAL A 179 41.98 17.70 3.41
N GLU A 180 41.72 16.67 2.61
CA GLU A 180 40.79 15.56 2.94
C GLU A 180 41.48 14.55 3.87
N PRO A 181 40.76 13.67 4.59
CA PRO A 181 40.66 12.31 4.03
C PRO A 181 39.40 11.48 4.37
N LYS A 182 39.05 10.64 3.39
CA LYS A 182 38.66 9.20 3.48
C LYS A 182 37.29 8.75 4.01
N LYS A 183 36.73 7.86 3.18
CA LYS A 183 35.74 6.80 3.44
C LYS A 183 36.23 5.80 4.48
N GLU A 184 35.28 5.15 5.16
CA GLU A 184 35.43 3.81 5.71
C GLU A 184 34.12 3.03 5.50
N GLU A 185 34.22 1.79 4.99
CA GLU A 185 33.15 0.79 5.01
C GLU A 185 33.36 -0.16 6.20
N PRO A 186 32.31 -0.82 6.70
CA PRO A 186 32.45 -2.10 7.39
C PRO A 186 31.99 -3.27 6.49
N GLU A 187 32.81 -4.32 6.44
CA GLU A 187 32.50 -5.60 5.81
C GLU A 187 31.37 -6.38 6.55
N PRO A 188 30.68 -7.32 5.89
CA PRO A 188 29.70 -8.19 6.54
C PRO A 188 30.38 -9.37 7.26
N GLU A 189 30.14 -9.51 8.57
CA GLU A 189 30.51 -10.73 9.31
C GLU A 189 29.66 -11.93 8.85
N THR A 190 30.32 -13.02 8.51
CA THR A 190 29.69 -14.32 8.25
C THR A 190 29.87 -15.23 9.47
N GLU A 191 28.79 -15.51 10.19
CA GLU A 191 28.75 -16.65 11.12
C GLU A 191 27.76 -17.71 10.64
N ALA A 192 28.31 -18.89 10.34
CA ALA A 192 27.54 -20.11 10.17
C ALA A 192 27.49 -20.85 11.51
N VAL A 193 26.30 -21.20 11.98
CA VAL A 193 26.12 -22.19 13.05
C VAL A 193 25.15 -23.28 12.61
N SER A 194 25.74 -24.43 12.32
CA SER A 194 25.04 -25.71 12.21
C SER A 194 24.65 -26.21 13.59
N SER A 195 23.44 -26.75 13.74
CA SER A 195 23.15 -27.69 14.83
C SER A 195 22.01 -28.64 14.42
N SER A 196 22.39 -29.90 14.23
CA SER A 196 21.46 -31.03 14.14
C SER A 196 21.22 -31.58 15.55
N GLN A 197 19.96 -31.93 15.91
CA GLN A 197 19.60 -33.29 16.36
C GLN A 197 18.15 -33.41 16.88
N GLU A 198 17.36 -34.16 16.11
CA GLU A 198 16.55 -35.35 16.49
C GLU A 198 15.48 -35.33 17.61
N ILE A 199 14.62 -36.34 17.47
CA ILE A 199 13.27 -36.52 18.06
C ILE A 199 13.33 -37.51 19.23
N PRO A 200 12.42 -37.44 20.22
CA PRO A 200 11.72 -38.68 20.62
C PRO A 200 10.20 -38.66 20.43
N THR A 201 9.63 -39.86 20.30
CA THR A 201 8.37 -40.13 19.58
C THR A 201 7.28 -40.72 20.49
N MET A 202 6.05 -40.16 20.44
CA MET A 202 4.75 -40.85 20.74
C MET A 202 4.46 -41.30 22.19
N PRO A 203 3.21 -41.70 22.58
CA PRO A 203 2.09 -42.20 21.75
C PRO A 203 0.66 -41.63 21.94
N GLN A 204 -0.21 -42.02 20.99
CA GLN A 204 -1.68 -41.85 20.99
C GLN A 204 -2.43 -43.01 21.69
N PRO A 205 -3.75 -42.87 21.87
CA PRO A 205 -4.76 -43.82 21.32
C PRO A 205 -5.75 -43.10 20.35
N ILE A 206 -6.15 -43.63 19.17
CA ILE A 206 -7.04 -44.80 18.90
C ILE A 206 -8.46 -44.58 19.49
N GLU A 207 -9.61 -44.73 18.80
CA GLU A 207 -10.03 -44.96 17.39
C GLU A 207 -11.56 -44.72 17.35
N LYS A 208 -12.18 -44.43 16.18
CA LYS A 208 -13.44 -45.06 15.70
C LYS A 208 -13.56 -44.98 14.17
N VAL A 209 -13.96 -46.08 13.54
CA VAL A 209 -14.06 -46.29 12.09
C VAL A 209 -15.52 -46.34 11.64
N SER A 210 -15.83 -45.91 10.41
CA SER A 210 -17.03 -46.36 9.67
C SER A 210 -16.82 -46.38 8.14
N VAL A 211 -17.43 -47.37 7.49
CA VAL A 211 -17.10 -47.91 6.15
C VAL A 211 -18.40 -48.20 5.37
N SER A 212 -18.48 -48.10 4.03
CA SER A 212 -17.74 -47.35 3.00
C SER A 212 -18.36 -47.64 1.63
N THR A 213 -18.51 -46.66 0.73
CA THR A 213 -18.78 -46.95 -0.70
C THR A 213 -18.12 -45.96 -1.66
N GLN A 214 -17.43 -46.50 -2.66
CA GLN A 214 -16.72 -45.75 -3.68
C GLN A 214 -17.58 -45.53 -4.94
N THR A 215 -17.53 -44.32 -5.51
CA THR A 215 -17.64 -44.13 -6.96
C THR A 215 -16.59 -43.11 -7.41
N LYS A 216 -15.70 -43.51 -8.32
CA LYS A 216 -14.61 -42.67 -8.85
C LYS A 216 -15.17 -41.51 -9.70
N LYS A 217 -14.74 -40.28 -9.43
CA LYS A 217 -14.65 -39.19 -10.42
C LYS A 217 -13.36 -38.40 -10.22
N LEU A 218 -12.88 -37.82 -11.32
CA LEU A 218 -11.52 -37.27 -11.46
C LEU A 218 -11.31 -36.00 -10.64
N SER A 219 -10.10 -35.87 -10.09
CA SER A 219 -9.68 -34.74 -9.26
C SER A 219 -9.24 -33.54 -10.08
N ALA A 220 -9.98 -32.43 -9.99
CA ALA A 220 -9.48 -31.10 -10.30
C ALA A 220 -9.69 -30.22 -9.06
N SER A 221 -8.59 -29.92 -8.35
CA SER A 221 -8.62 -29.12 -7.13
C SER A 221 -8.79 -27.63 -7.46
N SER A 222 -10.01 -27.12 -7.30
CA SER A 222 -10.30 -25.69 -7.42
C SER A 222 -9.52 -24.88 -6.37
N PRO A 223 -8.71 -23.87 -6.74
CA PRO A 223 -8.01 -23.05 -5.76
C PRO A 223 -9.01 -22.13 -5.04
N ARG A 224 -9.29 -22.39 -3.76
CA ARG A 224 -9.91 -21.38 -2.88
C ARG A 224 -8.89 -20.26 -2.64
N MET A 225 -8.95 -19.20 -3.44
CA MET A 225 -8.19 -17.99 -3.13
C MET A 225 -8.82 -17.27 -1.95
N LEU A 226 -8.10 -17.27 -0.83
CA LEU A 226 -8.46 -16.50 0.36
C LEU A 226 -8.46 -15.00 0.03
N HIS A 227 -9.45 -14.27 0.55
CA HIS A 227 -9.50 -12.81 0.47
C HIS A 227 -8.18 -12.22 0.98
N ARG A 228 -7.41 -11.57 0.10
CA ARG A 228 -6.25 -10.79 0.48
C ARG A 228 -6.73 -9.41 0.89
N SER A 229 -7.15 -9.28 2.15
CA SER A 229 -7.29 -7.97 2.81
C SER A 229 -6.05 -7.11 2.56
N THR A 230 -6.19 -5.78 2.60
CA THR A 230 -5.14 -4.79 2.34
C THR A 230 -3.93 -4.93 3.28
N GLN A 231 -3.10 -5.93 2.98
CA GLN A 231 -1.90 -6.31 3.72
C GLN A 231 -0.69 -6.12 2.80
N THR A 232 0.02 -5.03 3.05
CA THR A 232 1.25 -4.62 2.38
C THR A 232 2.44 -5.43 2.88
N SER A 233 2.45 -6.75 2.65
CA SER A 233 3.62 -7.61 2.90
C SER A 233 4.87 -6.94 2.33
N GLY A 234 5.84 -6.65 3.18
CA GLY A 234 6.95 -5.76 2.85
C GLY A 234 8.18 -6.50 2.37
N ASP A 235 9.00 -5.80 1.59
CA ASP A 235 10.42 -5.55 1.89
C ASP A 235 10.93 -4.47 0.91
N GLY A 236 11.76 -3.53 1.41
CA GLY A 236 12.58 -2.61 0.60
C GLY A 236 11.90 -1.63 -0.36
N LEU A 237 12.22 -0.33 -0.21
CA LEU A 237 12.05 0.70 -1.27
C LEU A 237 10.61 0.96 -1.77
N CYS A 238 9.72 1.37 -0.87
CA CYS A 238 8.33 1.73 -1.18
C CYS A 238 8.20 3.12 -1.86
N GLN A 239 8.58 3.24 -3.14
CA GLN A 239 8.17 4.39 -3.98
C GLN A 239 7.68 4.06 -5.41
N SER A 240 7.74 2.81 -5.88
CA SER A 240 7.19 2.43 -7.20
C SER A 240 6.44 1.08 -7.26
N VAL A 241 6.61 0.21 -6.26
CA VAL A 241 6.29 -1.23 -6.37
C VAL A 241 4.81 -1.55 -6.65
N CYS A 242 3.85 -0.71 -6.23
CA CYS A 242 2.44 -0.93 -6.58
C CYS A 242 2.17 -0.63 -8.07
N HIS A 243 2.64 0.51 -8.56
CA HIS A 243 2.50 0.93 -9.95
C HIS A 243 3.23 -0.03 -10.90
N ASP A 244 4.47 -0.41 -10.57
CA ASP A 244 5.27 -1.34 -11.37
C ASP A 244 4.65 -2.74 -11.40
N LYS A 245 4.10 -3.21 -10.28
CA LYS A 245 3.43 -4.52 -10.22
C LYS A 245 2.15 -4.54 -11.07
N TYR A 246 1.32 -3.50 -11.00
CA TYR A 246 0.12 -3.41 -11.85
C TYR A 246 0.48 -3.22 -13.32
N THR A 247 1.47 -2.38 -13.64
CA THR A 247 1.97 -2.16 -15.00
C THR A 247 2.53 -3.45 -15.60
N LYS A 248 3.30 -4.22 -14.82
CA LYS A 248 3.83 -5.51 -15.25
C LYS A 248 2.71 -6.53 -15.48
N ILE A 249 1.78 -6.70 -14.54
CA ILE A 249 0.64 -7.63 -14.68
C ILE A 249 -0.20 -7.27 -15.92
N PHE A 250 -0.44 -5.98 -16.14
CA PHE A 250 -1.20 -5.49 -17.30
C PHE A 250 -0.47 -5.73 -18.63
N ASN A 251 0.85 -5.51 -18.68
CA ASN A 251 1.66 -5.79 -19.87
C ASN A 251 1.77 -7.31 -20.14
N ASP A 252 2.04 -8.13 -19.12
CA ASP A 252 2.10 -9.59 -19.21
C ASP A 252 0.75 -10.16 -19.72
N PHE A 253 -0.39 -9.60 -19.27
CA PHE A 253 -1.72 -9.95 -19.76
C PHE A 253 -1.96 -9.51 -21.22
N LYS A 254 -1.58 -8.28 -21.55
CA LYS A 254 -1.68 -7.70 -22.90
C LYS A 254 -0.87 -8.48 -23.93
N ASP A 255 0.33 -8.93 -23.58
CA ASP A 255 1.19 -9.67 -24.49
C ASP A 255 0.78 -11.16 -24.60
N ARG A 256 0.21 -11.76 -23.54
CA ARG A 256 -0.51 -13.04 -23.66
C ARG A 256 -1.70 -12.94 -24.62
N MET A 257 -2.58 -11.96 -24.45
CA MET A 257 -3.72 -11.71 -25.35
C MET A 257 -3.29 -11.54 -26.82
N LYS A 258 -2.22 -10.77 -27.09
CA LYS A 258 -1.67 -10.65 -28.44
C LYS A 258 -1.11 -11.97 -28.98
N SER A 259 -0.39 -12.73 -28.15
CA SER A 259 0.20 -14.02 -28.54
C SER A 259 -0.89 -15.04 -28.89
N ASP A 260 -1.95 -15.11 -28.07
CA ASP A 260 -3.10 -15.98 -28.30
C ASP A 260 -3.87 -15.57 -29.57
N HIS A 261 -4.14 -14.27 -29.76
CA HIS A 261 -4.80 -13.76 -30.97
C HIS A 261 -3.96 -13.99 -32.24
N LYS A 262 -2.64 -13.83 -32.16
CA LYS A 262 -1.71 -14.14 -33.26
C LYS A 262 -1.73 -15.64 -33.60
N ARG A 263 -1.61 -16.51 -32.60
CA ARG A 263 -1.64 -17.97 -32.78
C ARG A 263 -2.96 -18.43 -33.42
N GLU A 264 -4.08 -17.85 -32.98
CA GLU A 264 -5.39 -18.17 -33.55
C GLU A 264 -5.54 -17.67 -34.99
N THR A 265 -5.04 -16.47 -35.29
CA THR A 265 -5.00 -15.95 -36.67
C THR A 265 -4.15 -16.84 -37.58
N GLU A 266 -2.97 -17.27 -37.12
CA GLU A 266 -2.10 -18.19 -37.88
C GLU A 266 -2.72 -19.58 -38.08
N ARG A 267 -3.49 -20.07 -37.10
CA ARG A 267 -4.27 -21.32 -37.19
C ARG A 267 -5.35 -21.22 -38.27
N VAL A 268 -6.18 -20.18 -38.22
CA VAL A 268 -7.27 -19.96 -39.19
C VAL A 268 -6.72 -19.75 -40.60
N VAL A 269 -5.61 -19.01 -40.77
CA VAL A 269 -4.97 -18.84 -42.08
C VAL A 269 -4.43 -20.17 -42.62
N ARG A 270 -3.86 -21.04 -41.77
CA ARG A 270 -3.38 -22.36 -42.19
C ARG A 270 -4.54 -23.27 -42.61
N GLU A 271 -5.59 -23.35 -41.80
CA GLU A 271 -6.81 -24.12 -42.09
C GLU A 271 -7.45 -23.66 -43.41
N ALA A 272 -7.50 -22.35 -43.67
CA ALA A 272 -7.98 -21.79 -44.93
C ALA A 272 -7.10 -22.17 -46.14
N LEU A 273 -5.76 -22.15 -45.99
CA LEU A 273 -4.83 -22.53 -47.06
C LEU A 273 -4.83 -24.05 -47.33
N GLU A 274 -5.00 -24.88 -46.31
CA GLU A 274 -5.16 -26.33 -46.45
C GLU A 274 -6.49 -26.68 -47.14
N LYS A 275 -7.58 -25.98 -46.78
CA LYS A 275 -8.88 -26.11 -47.46
C LYS A 275 -8.79 -25.72 -48.94
N LEU A 276 -8.18 -24.58 -49.26
CA LEU A 276 -7.99 -24.13 -50.65
C LEU A 276 -7.15 -25.11 -51.48
N ARG A 277 -6.16 -25.77 -50.85
CA ARG A 277 -5.36 -26.82 -51.49
C ARG A 277 -6.22 -28.05 -51.80
N SER A 278 -7.02 -28.51 -50.84
CA SER A 278 -7.94 -29.65 -51.04
C SER A 278 -8.94 -29.35 -52.17
N GLU A 279 -9.53 -28.17 -52.19
CA GLU A 279 -10.47 -27.75 -53.23
C GLU A 279 -9.81 -27.74 -54.64
N MET A 280 -8.57 -27.26 -54.77
CA MET A 280 -7.84 -27.33 -56.06
C MET A 280 -7.32 -28.73 -56.43
N GLU A 281 -7.23 -29.66 -55.48
CA GLU A 281 -6.90 -31.07 -55.75
C GLU A 281 -8.16 -31.88 -56.12
N GLU A 282 -9.34 -31.45 -55.68
CA GLU A 282 -10.65 -32.02 -56.05
C GLU A 282 -11.19 -31.51 -57.40
N GLU A 283 -10.80 -30.31 -57.86
CA GLU A 283 -11.17 -29.75 -59.18
C GLU A 283 -10.34 -30.32 -60.37
N LYS A 284 -9.52 -31.37 -60.18
CA LYS A 284 -8.47 -31.79 -61.13
C LYS A 284 -8.59 -33.23 -61.65
#